data_AF-A0A352RRE3-F1
#
_entry.id   AF-A0A352RRE3-F1
#
_cell.length_a   1.000
_cell.length_b   1.000
_cell.length_c   1.000
_cell.angle_alpha   90.00
_cell.angle_beta   90.00
_cell.angle_gamma   90.00
#
_symmetry.space_group_name_H-M   'P 1'
#
loop_
_entity.id
_entity.type
_entity.pdbx_description
1 polymer ?
#
loop_
_entity_poly.entity_id
_entity_poly.type
_entity_poly.pdbx_seq_one_letter_code
_entity_poly.pdbx_strand_id
1 'polypeptide(L)'
;LPYDSFSPHQDLVSERLATLHDIQGGQCDVMLVPASTALYRLAPPAFLAAYTFFFKQGAKLDEAALKAQFTLAGYEHVSAVMRPGEYSVRGGLIDLYPMGSALPYRIDLFGDEIETIRAFDPDSQRSLYPVKEVRLLPGREFPLDETARTAFRGRWRELFEGDPTKSPIYKDIGNGVPSAGIEYYLPLFFEQSATLFDYLPEGTQLAFSGNV
;
A
#
# COMPACT_ATOMS: atom_id res chain seq x y z
N LEU A 1 -8.34 5.11 17.11
CA LEU A 1 -9.31 4.30 17.88
C LEU A 1 -10.19 3.52 16.91
N PRO A 2 -10.77 2.36 17.24
CA PRO A 2 -11.72 1.68 16.34
C PRO A 2 -12.81 2.64 15.84
N TYR A 3 -13.06 2.64 14.53
CA TYR A 3 -13.98 3.56 13.85
C TYR A 3 -13.59 5.05 13.95
N ASP A 4 -12.29 5.33 13.95
CA ASP A 4 -11.77 6.69 13.88
C ASP A 4 -12.16 7.40 12.58
N SER A 5 -12.28 8.73 12.67
CA SER A 5 -12.42 9.59 11.49
C SER A 5 -11.08 9.90 10.81
N PHE A 6 -9.97 9.40 11.36
CA PHE A 6 -8.63 9.57 10.82
C PHE A 6 -8.11 8.27 10.20
N SER A 7 -7.45 8.39 9.05
CA SER A 7 -6.67 7.30 8.49
C SER A 7 -5.34 7.15 9.25
N PRO A 8 -4.76 5.93 9.30
CA PRO A 8 -3.44 5.72 9.87
C PRO A 8 -2.37 6.53 9.13
N HIS A 9 -1.28 6.85 9.83
CA HIS A 9 -0.13 7.49 9.22
C HIS A 9 0.50 6.59 8.14
N GLN A 10 0.95 7.16 7.02
CA GLN A 10 1.49 6.38 5.90
C GLN A 10 2.73 5.56 6.29
N ASP A 11 3.55 6.06 7.22
CA ASP A 11 4.69 5.28 7.73
C ASP A 11 4.26 3.98 8.42
N LEU A 12 3.14 4.00 9.16
CA LEU A 12 2.59 2.81 9.81
C LEU A 12 2.00 1.83 8.79
N VAL A 13 1.37 2.35 7.73
CA VAL A 13 0.86 1.54 6.62
C VAL A 13 2.03 0.89 5.88
N SER A 14 3.08 1.67 5.60
CA SER A 14 4.32 1.24 4.96
C SER A 14 5.00 0.12 5.73
N GLU A 15 5.22 0.30 7.04
CA GLU A 15 5.86 -0.68 7.93
C GLU A 15 5.06 -1.98 8.01
N ARG A 16 3.73 -1.89 8.13
CA ARG A 16 2.86 -3.06 8.19
C ARG A 16 2.83 -3.81 6.86
N LEU A 17 2.76 -3.12 5.71
CA LEU A 17 2.84 -3.79 4.40
C LEU A 17 4.19 -4.50 4.20
N ALA A 18 5.29 -3.88 4.62
CA ALA A 18 6.61 -4.52 4.62
C ALA A 18 6.62 -5.77 5.50
N THR A 19 6.11 -5.65 6.73
CA THR A 19 6.03 -6.77 7.68
C THR A 19 5.22 -7.94 7.11
N LEU A 20 4.03 -7.67 6.56
CA LEU A 20 3.20 -8.70 5.96
C LEU A 20 3.88 -9.37 4.76
N HIS A 21 4.58 -8.60 3.92
CA HIS A 21 5.34 -9.13 2.81
C HIS A 21 6.52 -10.02 3.28
N ASP A 22 7.29 -9.54 4.26
CA ASP A 22 8.48 -10.23 4.77
C ASP A 22 8.11 -11.54 5.50
N ILE A 23 6.95 -11.58 6.19
CA ILE A 23 6.39 -12.82 6.76
C ILE A 23 6.16 -13.86 5.65
N GLN A 24 5.50 -13.48 4.56
CA GLN A 24 5.23 -14.40 3.44
C GLN A 24 6.50 -14.83 2.70
N GLY A 25 7.52 -13.96 2.69
CA GLY A 25 8.83 -14.24 2.13
C GLY A 25 9.72 -15.11 3.02
N GLY A 26 9.28 -15.47 4.24
CA GLY A 26 10.10 -16.22 5.20
C GLY A 26 11.28 -15.40 5.75
N GLN A 27 11.17 -14.07 5.74
CA GLN A 27 12.19 -13.13 6.22
C GLN A 27 11.91 -12.63 7.64
N CYS A 28 10.91 -13.20 8.32
CA CYS A 28 10.53 -12.87 9.68
C CYS A 28 10.71 -14.10 10.58
N ASP A 29 11.71 -14.07 11.47
CA ASP A 29 11.96 -15.15 12.43
C ASP A 29 11.03 -15.08 13.65
N VAL A 30 10.79 -13.87 14.14
CA VAL A 30 9.96 -13.61 15.33
C VAL A 30 9.12 -12.36 15.08
N MET A 31 7.81 -12.49 15.24
CA MET A 31 6.88 -11.37 15.22
C MET A 31 6.23 -11.19 16.59
N LEU A 32 6.31 -9.98 17.12
CA LEU A 32 5.57 -9.57 18.31
C LEU A 32 4.31 -8.82 17.87
N VAL A 33 3.15 -9.34 18.23
CA VAL A 33 1.87 -8.74 17.88
C VAL A 33 0.98 -8.57 19.12
N PRO A 34 0.43 -7.38 19.38
CA PRO A 34 -0.61 -7.22 20.38
C PRO A 34 -1.84 -8.07 20.04
N ALA A 35 -2.48 -8.68 21.04
CA ALA A 35 -3.70 -9.48 20.82
C ALA A 35 -4.79 -8.69 20.07
N SER A 36 -4.93 -7.40 20.36
CA SER A 36 -5.85 -6.51 19.64
C SER A 36 -5.53 -6.41 18.15
N THR A 37 -4.25 -6.29 17.77
CA THR A 37 -3.80 -6.22 16.36
C THR A 37 -4.01 -7.56 15.64
N ALA A 38 -3.79 -8.69 16.32
CA ALA A 38 -3.99 -10.02 15.73
C ALA A 38 -5.47 -10.29 15.34
N LEU A 39 -6.42 -9.58 15.96
CA LEU A 39 -7.85 -9.68 15.67
C LEU A 39 -8.31 -8.78 14.52
N TYR A 40 -7.46 -7.87 14.01
CA TYR A 40 -7.84 -7.00 12.91
C TYR A 40 -8.02 -7.78 11.60
N ARG A 41 -8.99 -7.34 10.81
CA ARG A 41 -9.11 -7.76 9.40
C ARG A 41 -8.05 -7.07 8.57
N LEU A 42 -7.43 -7.84 7.69
CA LEU A 42 -6.39 -7.41 6.77
C LEU A 42 -6.84 -7.61 5.32
N ALA A 43 -6.12 -6.94 4.41
CA ALA A 43 -6.17 -7.28 3.01
C ALA A 43 -5.81 -8.76 2.82
N PRO A 44 -6.35 -9.47 1.81
CA PRO A 44 -5.93 -10.83 1.53
C PRO A 44 -4.46 -10.91 1.09
N PRO A 45 -3.72 -11.99 1.45
CA PRO A 45 -2.43 -12.34 0.86
C PRO A 45 -2.32 -12.13 -0.66
N ALA A 46 -3.36 -12.54 -1.39
CA ALA A 46 -3.42 -12.43 -2.84
C ALA A 46 -3.44 -10.97 -3.32
N PHE A 47 -4.05 -10.04 -2.56
CA PHE A 47 -4.01 -8.62 -2.88
C PHE A 47 -2.59 -8.08 -2.78
N LEU A 48 -1.89 -8.36 -1.68
CA LEU A 48 -0.50 -7.91 -1.50
C LEU A 48 0.39 -8.44 -2.63
N ALA A 49 0.28 -9.73 -2.97
CA ALA A 49 1.04 -10.36 -4.04
C ALA A 49 0.72 -9.76 -5.44
N ALA A 50 -0.56 -9.52 -5.76
CA ALA A 50 -0.97 -9.01 -7.07
C ALA A 50 -0.51 -7.57 -7.34
N TYR A 51 -0.25 -6.80 -6.28
CA TYR A 51 0.13 -5.39 -6.34
C TYR A 51 1.58 -5.16 -5.88
N THR A 52 2.37 -6.23 -5.77
CA THR A 52 3.81 -6.13 -5.53
C THR A 52 4.56 -6.22 -6.85
N PHE A 53 5.34 -5.20 -7.15
CA PHE A 53 6.12 -5.13 -8.39
C PHE A 53 7.60 -4.92 -8.09
N PHE A 54 8.44 -5.40 -9.00
CA PHE A 54 9.88 -5.23 -8.93
C PHE A 54 10.40 -4.68 -10.25
N PHE A 55 11.29 -3.69 -10.17
CA PHE A 55 12.05 -3.23 -11.31
C PHE A 55 13.46 -2.88 -10.88
N LYS A 56 14.40 -2.97 -11.82
CA LYS A 56 15.83 -2.85 -11.56
C LYS A 56 16.49 -1.97 -12.60
N GLN A 57 17.66 -1.46 -12.25
CA GLN A 57 18.51 -0.74 -13.19
C GLN A 57 18.74 -1.56 -14.47
N GLY A 58 18.69 -0.91 -15.63
CA GLY A 58 18.79 -1.51 -16.97
C GLY A 58 17.50 -2.17 -17.46
N ALA A 59 16.41 -2.16 -16.69
CA ALA A 59 15.11 -2.61 -17.19
C ALA A 59 14.47 -1.54 -18.08
N LYS A 60 13.69 -2.00 -19.07
CA LYS A 60 12.80 -1.11 -19.83
C LYS A 60 11.60 -0.73 -18.97
N LEU A 61 11.22 0.54 -19.05
CA LEU A 61 10.17 1.15 -18.27
C LEU A 61 9.32 2.07 -19.18
N ASP A 62 8.07 1.68 -19.40
CA ASP A 62 7.08 2.56 -20.02
C ASP A 62 6.51 3.48 -18.93
N GLU A 63 6.83 4.77 -19.03
CA GLU A 63 6.39 5.79 -18.08
C GLU A 63 4.85 5.86 -17.96
N ALA A 64 4.13 5.73 -19.07
CA ALA A 64 2.67 5.81 -19.07
C ALA A 64 2.06 4.58 -18.39
N ALA A 65 2.60 3.39 -18.68
CA ALA A 65 2.20 2.16 -18.02
C ALA A 65 2.51 2.21 -16.51
N LEU A 66 3.69 2.72 -16.12
CA LEU A 66 4.07 2.85 -14.72
C LEU A 66 3.15 3.84 -13.97
N LYS A 67 2.80 4.98 -14.57
CA LYS A 67 1.82 5.91 -13.97
C LYS A 67 0.45 5.25 -13.75
N ALA A 68 -0.01 4.46 -14.71
CA ALA A 68 -1.23 3.69 -14.57
C ALA A 68 -1.11 2.66 -13.43
N GLN A 69 0.05 1.98 -13.31
CA GLN A 69 0.33 1.06 -12.21
C GLN A 69 0.37 1.75 -10.85
N PHE A 70 0.98 2.94 -10.74
CA PHE A 70 0.96 3.73 -9.51
C PHE A 70 -0.47 4.10 -9.11
N THR A 71 -1.28 4.54 -10.06
CA THR A 71 -2.68 4.89 -9.82
C THR A 71 -3.46 3.67 -9.35
N LEU A 72 -3.28 2.53 -10.02
CA LEU A 72 -3.89 1.25 -9.66
C LEU A 72 -3.46 0.77 -8.28
N ALA A 73 -2.18 0.90 -7.95
CA ALA A 73 -1.63 0.58 -6.64
C ALA A 73 -2.00 1.59 -5.55
N GLY A 74 -2.67 2.70 -5.87
CA GLY A 74 -3.13 3.68 -4.89
C GLY A 74 -2.07 4.69 -4.46
N TYR A 75 -1.03 4.90 -5.26
CA TYR A 75 -0.02 5.94 -5.04
C TYR A 75 -0.54 7.32 -5.42
N GLU A 76 -0.09 8.34 -4.69
CA GLU A 76 -0.48 9.72 -4.87
C GLU A 76 0.54 10.47 -5.74
N HIS A 77 0.06 11.14 -6.78
CA HIS A 77 0.90 11.99 -7.63
C HIS A 77 1.09 13.37 -6.97
N VAL A 78 2.34 13.71 -6.64
CA VAL A 78 2.70 14.95 -5.95
C VAL A 78 3.78 15.71 -6.73
N SER A 79 3.99 16.98 -6.38
CA SER A 79 5.07 17.80 -6.96
C SER A 79 6.45 17.49 -6.38
N ALA A 80 6.50 17.08 -5.11
CA ALA A 80 7.70 16.68 -4.40
C ALA A 80 7.35 15.53 -3.46
N VAL A 81 8.12 14.45 -3.55
CA VAL A 81 7.90 13.23 -2.78
C VAL A 81 8.49 13.39 -1.38
N MET A 82 7.65 13.19 -0.37
CA MET A 82 7.99 13.35 1.04
C MET A 82 7.65 12.11 1.87
N ARG A 83 6.59 11.38 1.54
CA ARG A 83 6.06 10.26 2.35
C ARG A 83 5.86 8.98 1.54
N PRO A 84 5.86 7.80 2.19
CA PRO A 84 5.54 6.54 1.52
C PRO A 84 4.20 6.62 0.79
N GLY A 85 4.14 6.00 -0.40
CA GLY A 85 2.95 6.03 -1.26
C GLY A 85 2.87 7.22 -2.20
N GLU A 86 3.87 8.12 -2.21
CA GLU A 86 3.92 9.27 -3.11
C GLU A 86 4.85 9.02 -4.31
N TYR A 87 4.52 9.63 -5.45
CA TYR A 87 5.40 9.67 -6.61
C TYR A 87 5.31 11.01 -7.35
N SER A 88 6.36 11.35 -8.10
CA SER A 88 6.37 12.49 -9.03
C SER A 88 7.08 12.11 -10.32
N VAL A 89 6.66 12.71 -11.43
CA VAL A 89 7.30 12.50 -12.74
C VAL A 89 7.63 13.84 -13.38
N ARG A 90 8.90 14.02 -13.77
CA ARG A 90 9.44 15.26 -14.34
C ARG A 90 10.38 14.93 -15.50
N GLY A 91 9.82 14.81 -16.71
CA GLY A 91 10.57 14.30 -17.86
C GLY A 91 11.03 12.86 -17.60
N GLY A 92 12.29 12.54 -17.89
CA GLY A 92 12.88 11.22 -17.61
C GLY A 92 13.15 10.93 -16.13
N LEU A 93 12.81 11.84 -15.20
CA LEU A 93 13.05 11.65 -13.79
C LEU A 93 11.76 11.25 -13.06
N ILE A 94 11.82 10.15 -12.32
CA ILE A 94 10.73 9.66 -11.48
C ILE A 94 11.22 9.61 -10.04
N ASP A 95 10.61 10.42 -9.17
CA ASP A 95 10.78 10.25 -7.73
C ASP A 95 9.63 9.39 -7.21
N LEU A 96 9.95 8.41 -6.37
CA LEU A 96 9.00 7.44 -5.85
C LEU A 96 9.36 7.13 -4.41
N TYR A 97 8.38 7.12 -3.52
CA TYR A 97 8.55 6.57 -2.17
C TYR A 97 7.75 5.27 -2.05
N PRO A 98 8.39 4.10 -2.30
CA PRO A 98 7.68 2.83 -2.23
C PRO A 98 7.20 2.55 -0.81
N MET A 99 5.98 2.02 -0.69
CA MET A 99 5.55 1.40 0.55
C MET A 99 6.50 0.26 0.93
N GLY A 100 6.86 0.21 2.20
CA GLY A 100 7.83 -0.71 2.78
C GLY A 100 9.31 -0.39 2.53
N SER A 101 9.61 0.78 1.95
CA SER A 101 10.98 1.30 1.88
C SER A 101 11.25 2.27 3.04
N ALA A 102 12.50 2.34 3.50
CA ALA A 102 12.93 3.32 4.50
C ALA A 102 13.26 4.70 3.91
N LEU A 103 13.54 4.75 2.60
CA LEU A 103 13.87 5.97 1.87
C LEU A 103 13.20 5.98 0.49
N PRO A 104 12.90 7.17 -0.05
CA PRO A 104 12.43 7.29 -1.42
C PRO A 104 13.58 7.12 -2.42
N TYR A 105 13.21 6.78 -3.65
CA TYR A 105 14.10 6.54 -4.77
C TYR A 105 13.86 7.53 -5.90
N ARG A 106 14.95 8.00 -6.48
CA ARG A 106 15.01 8.77 -7.72
C ARG A 106 15.49 7.85 -8.83
N ILE A 107 14.64 7.67 -9.83
CA ILE A 107 14.84 6.82 -11.00
C ILE A 107 15.08 7.75 -12.18
N ASP A 108 16.24 7.63 -12.82
CA ASP A 108 16.62 8.39 -14.00
C ASP A 108 16.50 7.52 -15.25
N LEU A 109 15.77 8.00 -16.25
CA LEU A 109 15.48 7.30 -17.48
C LEU A 109 16.27 7.87 -18.66
N PHE A 110 16.92 6.99 -19.40
CA PHE A 110 17.47 7.30 -20.71
C PHE A 110 16.58 6.69 -21.80
N GLY A 111 15.65 7.49 -22.34
CA GLY A 111 14.60 6.98 -23.22
C GLY A 111 13.61 6.12 -22.43
N ASP A 112 13.51 4.84 -22.77
CA ASP A 112 12.66 3.86 -22.08
C ASP A 112 13.45 2.93 -21.13
N GLU A 113 14.72 3.23 -20.82
CA GLU A 113 15.57 2.40 -19.97
C GLU A 113 15.89 3.09 -18.63
N ILE A 114 15.84 2.33 -17.53
CA ILE A 114 16.27 2.80 -16.21
C ILE A 114 17.80 2.90 -16.17
N GLU A 115 18.34 4.10 -16.34
CA GLU A 115 19.78 4.35 -16.32
C GLU A 115 20.34 4.27 -14.91
N THR A 116 19.71 4.95 -13.94
CA THR A 116 20.14 4.90 -12.54
C THR A 116 18.96 4.89 -11.57
N ILE A 117 19.18 4.29 -10.40
CA ILE A 117 18.28 4.37 -9.26
C ILE A 117 19.12 4.82 -8.05
N ARG A 118 18.68 5.86 -7.35
CA ARG A 118 19.36 6.36 -6.15
C ARG A 118 18.37 6.59 -5.03
N ALA A 119 18.71 6.20 -3.81
CA ALA A 119 18.03 6.71 -2.62
C ALA A 119 18.23 8.23 -2.53
N PHE A 120 17.25 8.95 -2.00
CA PHE A 120 17.39 10.37 -1.70
C PHE A 120 16.76 10.70 -0.35
N ASP A 121 17.20 11.81 0.23
CA ASP A 121 16.67 12.33 1.49
C ASP A 121 15.42 13.18 1.21
N PRO A 122 14.23 12.84 1.77
CA PRO A 122 12.97 13.53 1.43
C PRO A 122 12.97 15.00 1.85
N ASP A 123 13.67 15.38 2.92
CA ASP A 123 13.66 16.77 3.40
C ASP A 123 14.55 17.69 2.56
N SER A 124 15.76 17.25 2.25
CA SER A 124 16.74 18.01 1.48
C SER A 124 16.63 17.81 -0.04
N GLN A 125 15.89 16.78 -0.49
CA GLN A 125 15.72 16.38 -1.88
C GLN A 125 17.04 16.01 -2.59
N ARG A 126 18.07 15.66 -1.82
CA ARG A 126 19.42 15.33 -2.30
C ARG A 126 19.59 13.82 -2.42
N SER A 127 20.18 13.39 -3.54
CA SER A 127 20.56 12.00 -3.74
C SER A 127 21.58 11.55 -2.69
N LEU A 128 21.41 10.32 -2.24
CA LEU A 128 22.26 9.62 -1.29
C LEU A 128 23.12 8.60 -2.06
N TYR A 129 22.82 7.30 -1.93
CA TYR A 129 23.55 6.20 -2.54
C TYR A 129 22.77 5.50 -3.66
N PRO A 130 23.46 4.84 -4.61
CA PRO A 130 22.80 4.06 -5.66
C PRO A 130 22.14 2.80 -5.10
N VAL A 131 21.05 2.37 -5.73
CA VAL A 131 20.31 1.14 -5.43
C VAL A 131 20.13 0.35 -6.72
N LYS A 132 20.08 -0.98 -6.64
CA LYS A 132 19.99 -1.84 -7.84
C LYS A 132 18.56 -2.13 -8.28
N GLU A 133 17.64 -2.17 -7.32
CA GLU A 133 16.26 -2.58 -7.54
C GLU A 133 15.31 -1.82 -6.62
N VAL A 134 14.05 -1.77 -7.03
CA VAL A 134 12.95 -1.22 -6.26
C VAL A 134 11.91 -2.31 -6.09
N ARG A 135 11.53 -2.56 -4.85
CA ARG A 135 10.31 -3.28 -4.47
C ARG A 135 9.21 -2.26 -4.27
N LEU A 136 8.15 -2.36 -5.06
CA LEU A 136 6.96 -1.54 -4.96
C LEU A 136 5.84 -2.38 -4.33
N LEU A 137 5.49 -2.09 -3.07
CA LEU A 137 4.29 -2.62 -2.43
C LEU A 137 3.06 -1.74 -2.79
N PRO A 138 1.82 -2.24 -2.62
CA PRO A 138 0.64 -1.42 -2.84
C PRO A 138 0.68 -0.14 -1.98
N GLY A 139 0.21 0.98 -2.51
CA GLY A 139 0.11 2.26 -1.81
C GLY A 139 -0.96 2.29 -0.71
N ARG A 140 -1.87 1.31 -0.71
CA ARG A 140 -2.96 1.15 0.29
C ARG A 140 -3.21 -0.32 0.55
N GLU A 141 -3.88 -0.62 1.66
CA GLU A 141 -4.32 -1.99 2.00
C GLU A 141 -5.62 -2.42 1.32
N PHE A 142 -6.09 -1.64 0.35
CA PHE A 142 -7.30 -1.95 -0.41
C PHE A 142 -7.18 -1.36 -1.82
N PRO A 143 -7.79 -2.02 -2.82
CA PRO A 143 -7.83 -1.51 -4.19
C PRO A 143 -8.77 -0.31 -4.31
N LEU A 144 -8.45 0.61 -5.22
CA LEU A 144 -9.25 1.81 -5.50
C LEU A 144 -9.63 1.97 -6.99
N ASP A 145 -9.40 0.94 -7.80
CA ASP A 145 -9.85 0.92 -9.19
C ASP A 145 -11.39 0.93 -9.30
N GLU A 146 -11.90 1.13 -10.52
CA GLU A 146 -13.35 1.19 -10.77
C GLU A 146 -14.11 -0.08 -10.34
N THR A 147 -13.51 -1.26 -10.53
CA THR A 147 -14.10 -2.53 -10.13
C THR A 147 -14.22 -2.61 -8.61
N ALA A 148 -13.16 -2.28 -7.89
CA ALA A 148 -13.14 -2.25 -6.43
C ALA A 148 -14.14 -1.24 -5.84
N ARG A 149 -14.20 -0.02 -6.40
CA ARG A 149 -15.14 1.02 -5.96
C ARG A 149 -16.60 0.62 -6.21
N THR A 150 -16.87 -0.06 -7.32
CA THR A 150 -18.19 -0.60 -7.64
C THR A 150 -18.58 -1.71 -6.67
N ALA A 151 -17.67 -2.66 -6.41
CA ALA A 151 -17.88 -3.74 -5.46
C ALA A 151 -18.13 -3.21 -4.03
N PHE A 152 -17.31 -2.25 -3.59
CA PHE A 152 -17.49 -1.55 -2.30
C PHE A 152 -18.90 -0.97 -2.16
N ARG A 153 -19.37 -0.22 -3.17
CA ARG A 153 -20.70 0.40 -3.15
C ARG A 153 -21.83 -0.63 -3.27
N GLY A 154 -21.59 -1.76 -3.94
CA GLY A 154 -22.48 -2.92 -3.95
C GLY A 154 -22.67 -3.47 -2.54
N ARG A 155 -21.58 -3.92 -1.92
CA ARG A 155 -21.57 -4.49 -0.56
C ARG A 155 -22.07 -3.51 0.50
N TRP A 156 -21.81 -2.20 0.33
CA TRP A 156 -22.38 -1.18 1.21
C TRP A 156 -23.91 -1.24 1.22
N ARG A 157 -24.55 -1.31 0.04
CA ARG A 157 -26.02 -1.34 -0.08
C ARG A 157 -26.64 -2.65 0.42
N GLU A 158 -25.87 -3.73 0.43
CA GLU A 158 -26.30 -5.02 0.97
C GLU A 158 -26.21 -5.05 2.50
N LEU A 159 -25.19 -4.41 3.08
CA LEU A 159 -24.90 -4.49 4.51
C LEU A 159 -25.55 -3.38 5.34
N PHE A 160 -25.62 -2.15 4.83
CA PHE A 160 -26.13 -1.00 5.57
C PHE A 160 -27.53 -0.61 5.12
N GLU A 161 -28.40 -0.36 6.09
CA GLU A 161 -29.74 0.16 5.85
C GLU A 161 -29.73 1.68 5.61
N GLY A 162 -30.79 2.18 4.94
CA GLY A 162 -31.00 3.60 4.70
C GLY A 162 -30.46 4.11 3.37
N ASP A 163 -30.47 5.43 3.21
CA ASP A 163 -30.01 6.09 1.97
C ASP A 163 -28.48 6.23 1.98
N PRO A 164 -27.75 5.45 1.15
CA PRO A 164 -26.29 5.47 1.16
C PRO A 164 -25.72 6.80 0.68
N THR A 165 -26.50 7.61 -0.06
CA THR A 165 -26.06 8.94 -0.49
C THR A 165 -25.94 9.92 0.67
N LYS A 166 -26.46 9.61 1.86
CA LYS A 166 -26.21 10.41 3.06
C LYS A 166 -24.84 10.16 3.68
N SER A 167 -24.16 9.06 3.32
CA SER A 167 -22.81 8.75 3.78
C SER A 167 -21.75 9.46 2.90
N PRO A 168 -20.89 10.31 3.48
CA PRO A 168 -19.76 10.91 2.76
C PRO A 168 -18.82 9.84 2.20
N ILE A 169 -18.53 8.80 2.99
CA ILE A 169 -17.63 7.69 2.60
C ILE A 169 -18.15 6.99 1.34
N TYR A 170 -19.45 6.69 1.27
CA TYR A 170 -20.04 6.04 0.10
C TYR A 170 -19.96 6.92 -1.16
N LYS A 171 -20.18 8.24 -1.02
CA LYS A 171 -20.08 9.21 -2.12
C LYS A 171 -18.65 9.38 -2.61
N ASP A 172 -17.72 9.58 -1.68
CA ASP A 172 -16.31 9.82 -1.96
C ASP A 172 -15.68 8.63 -2.66
N ILE A 173 -15.96 7.40 -2.20
CA ILE A 173 -15.54 6.19 -2.91
C ILE A 173 -16.13 6.11 -4.31
N GLY A 174 -17.40 6.53 -4.50
CA GLY A 174 -17.97 6.68 -5.84
C GLY A 174 -17.17 7.62 -6.75
N ASN A 175 -16.56 8.66 -6.17
CA ASN A 175 -15.73 9.64 -6.86
C ASN A 175 -14.24 9.28 -6.91
N GLY A 176 -13.85 8.13 -6.35
CA GLY A 176 -12.43 7.72 -6.30
C GLY A 176 -11.62 8.44 -5.22
N VAL A 177 -12.29 9.04 -4.24
CA VAL A 177 -11.67 9.72 -3.10
C VAL A 177 -11.70 8.77 -1.89
N PRO A 178 -10.56 8.35 -1.35
CA PRO A 178 -10.49 7.58 -0.12
C PRO A 178 -10.61 8.53 1.08
N SER A 179 -11.81 8.68 1.63
CA SER A 179 -12.06 9.53 2.79
C SER A 179 -11.22 9.12 4.00
N ALA A 180 -10.92 10.07 4.88
CA ALA A 180 -10.26 9.74 6.15
C ALA A 180 -11.08 8.72 6.95
N GLY A 181 -10.40 7.69 7.49
CA GLY A 181 -11.02 6.58 8.21
C GLY A 181 -11.61 5.47 7.33
N ILE A 182 -11.42 5.52 6.00
CA ILE A 182 -11.90 4.47 5.07
C ILE A 182 -11.38 3.07 5.42
N GLU A 183 -10.24 2.97 6.09
CA GLU A 183 -9.62 1.71 6.52
C GLU A 183 -10.55 0.87 7.40
N TYR A 184 -11.46 1.48 8.17
CA TYR A 184 -12.46 0.76 8.98
C TYR A 184 -13.53 0.06 8.14
N TYR A 185 -13.61 0.36 6.84
CA TYR A 185 -14.49 -0.27 5.88
C TYR A 185 -13.75 -1.24 4.95
N LEU A 186 -12.50 -1.60 5.28
CA LEU A 186 -11.67 -2.54 4.52
C LEU A 186 -12.42 -3.81 4.06
N PRO A 187 -13.25 -4.48 4.90
CA PRO A 187 -14.00 -5.65 4.47
C PRO A 187 -14.93 -5.42 3.28
N LEU A 188 -15.36 -4.20 3.00
CA LEU A 188 -16.21 -3.90 1.84
C LEU A 188 -15.43 -3.88 0.52
N PHE A 189 -14.10 -3.81 0.54
CA PHE A 189 -13.27 -3.87 -0.67
C PHE A 189 -13.00 -5.30 -1.15
N PHE A 190 -13.15 -6.30 -0.28
CA PHE A 190 -12.85 -7.70 -0.59
C PHE A 190 -14.09 -8.59 -0.43
N GLU A 191 -14.19 -9.68 -1.21
CA GLU A 191 -15.23 -10.70 -0.98
C GLU A 191 -14.99 -11.41 0.35
N GLN A 192 -13.72 -11.70 0.63
CA GLN A 192 -13.25 -12.23 1.89
C GLN A 192 -12.02 -11.43 2.32
N SER A 193 -12.05 -10.94 3.55
CA SER A 193 -10.86 -10.35 4.20
C SER A 193 -10.04 -11.44 4.89
N ALA A 194 -8.77 -11.14 5.13
CA ALA A 194 -7.87 -12.01 5.87
C ALA A 194 -7.75 -11.56 7.33
N THR A 195 -7.01 -12.35 8.09
CA THR A 195 -6.46 -12.06 9.41
C THR A 195 -4.95 -12.23 9.32
N LEU A 196 -4.23 -11.89 10.40
CA LEU A 196 -2.79 -12.12 10.47
C LEU A 196 -2.42 -13.59 10.25
N PHE A 197 -3.28 -14.52 10.68
CA PHE A 197 -3.01 -15.96 10.60
C PHE A 197 -2.99 -16.48 9.15
N ASP A 198 -3.67 -15.81 8.22
CA ASP A 198 -3.64 -16.16 6.80
C ASP A 198 -2.32 -15.78 6.12
N TYR A 199 -1.49 -14.96 6.77
CA TYR A 199 -0.15 -14.58 6.30
C TYR A 199 0.95 -15.49 6.84
N LEU A 200 0.69 -16.23 7.93
CA LEU A 200 1.73 -17.02 8.61
C LEU A 200 2.14 -18.26 7.80
N PRO A 201 3.45 -18.55 7.68
CA PRO A 201 3.91 -19.80 7.08
C PRO A 201 3.39 -21.04 7.82
N GLU A 202 3.25 -22.15 7.10
CA GLU A 202 2.90 -23.44 7.69
C GLU A 202 3.95 -23.85 8.75
N GLY A 203 3.48 -24.32 9.92
CA GLY A 203 4.35 -24.72 11.02
C GLY A 203 4.78 -23.58 11.96
N THR A 204 4.30 -22.35 11.75
CA THR A 204 4.51 -21.22 12.67
C THR A 204 4.10 -21.59 14.10
N GLN A 205 5.00 -21.38 15.06
CA GLN A 205 4.74 -21.62 16.47
C GLN A 205 4.17 -20.36 17.13
N LEU A 206 3.09 -20.50 17.88
CA LEU A 206 2.47 -19.41 18.62
C LEU A 206 2.85 -19.48 20.10
N ALA A 207 3.28 -18.36 20.67
CA ALA A 207 3.52 -18.21 22.09
C ALA A 207 2.73 -17.00 22.61
N PHE A 208 2.14 -17.15 23.80
CA PHE A 208 1.35 -16.11 24.45
C PHE A 208 2.07 -15.63 25.71
N SER A 209 2.10 -14.32 25.93
CA SER A 209 2.73 -13.70 27.10
C SER A 209 1.82 -12.61 27.67
N GLY A 210 1.58 -12.65 28.98
CA GLY A 210 0.63 -11.78 29.68
C GLY A 210 -0.77 -12.41 29.82
N ASN A 211 -1.72 -11.61 30.31
CA ASN A 211 -3.13 -12.01 30.38
C ASN A 211 -3.76 -11.86 28.98
N VAL A 212 -3.53 -12.85 28.12
CA VAL A 212 -4.16 -12.96 26.80
C VAL A 212 -5.46 -13.73 26.91
#